data_AF-A0A8R1I9R6-F1
#
_entry.id   AF-A0A8R1I9R6-F1
#
_cell.length_a   1.000
_cell.length_b   1.000
_cell.length_c   1.000
_cell.angle_alpha   90.00
_cell.angle_beta   90.00
_cell.angle_gamma   90.00
#
_symmetry.space_group_name_H-M   'P 1'
#
loop_
_entity.id
_entity.type
_entity.pdbx_description
1 polymer ?
#
loop_
_entity_poly.entity_id
_entity_poly.type
_entity_poly.pdbx_seq_one_letter_code
_entity_poly.pdbx_strand_id
1 'polypeptide(L)'
;IHRDNNKVEIRDKEWGKSFDETTIQHGLCEFFSARDKELKEVLEKALKELETIKHFFETQTSFQFFASSLLFVYEGDVTLPINLKIIMIDFSHAFFSNGNRDEGYLFGIQNLERFLQDMLKNC
;
A
#
# COMPACT_ATOMS: atom_id res chain seq x y z
N ILE A 1 -2.55 12.32 -1.79
CA ILE A 1 -2.17 13.74 -1.91
C ILE A 1 -2.70 14.45 -0.68
N HIS A 2 -1.83 14.76 0.27
CA HIS A 2 -2.22 15.42 1.52
C HIS A 2 -2.59 16.87 1.19
N ARG A 3 -3.74 17.34 1.68
CA ARG A 3 -4.21 18.71 1.52
C ARG A 3 -4.08 19.41 2.87
N ASP A 4 -3.00 20.15 3.07
CA ASP A 4 -3.00 21.29 3.99
C ASP A 4 -3.12 22.57 3.16
N ASN A 5 -4.07 23.44 3.49
CA ASN A 5 -4.26 24.76 2.86
C ASN A 5 -4.23 24.77 1.30
N ASN A 6 -4.87 23.79 0.65
CA ASN A 6 -4.90 23.63 -0.82
C ASN A 6 -3.54 23.38 -1.51
N LYS A 7 -2.50 22.99 -0.76
CA LYS A 7 -1.20 22.63 -1.33
C LYS A 7 -0.97 21.12 -1.28
N VAL A 8 -0.34 20.61 -2.33
CA VAL A 8 0.12 19.21 -2.39
C VAL A 8 1.36 19.10 -1.51
N GLU A 9 1.28 18.25 -0.49
CA GLU A 9 2.47 17.87 0.26
C GLU A 9 3.20 16.72 -0.43
N ILE A 10 4.52 16.85 -0.52
CA ILE A 10 5.41 15.84 -1.08
C ILE A 10 6.29 15.34 0.05
N ARG A 11 6.30 14.02 0.25
CA ARG A 11 7.24 13.32 1.12
C ARG A 11 8.25 12.59 0.25
N ASP A 12 9.52 12.73 0.58
CA ASP A 12 10.59 12.06 -0.15
C ASP A 12 10.92 10.68 0.43
N LYS A 13 11.91 10.01 -0.16
CA LYS A 13 12.35 8.69 0.29
C LYS A 13 12.98 8.72 1.69
N GLU A 14 13.56 9.83 2.13
CA GLU A 14 14.22 9.92 3.43
C GLU A 14 13.16 10.03 4.54
N TRP A 15 12.04 10.71 4.27
CA TRP A 15 10.84 10.64 5.11
C TRP A 15 10.35 9.19 5.27
N GLY A 16 10.22 8.44 4.17
CA GLY A 16 9.78 7.03 4.24
C GLY A 16 10.74 6.13 5.03
N LYS A 17 12.05 6.34 4.89
CA LYS A 17 13.09 5.60 5.64
C LYS A 17 13.17 5.96 7.11
N SER A 18 12.53 7.05 7.54
CA SER A 18 12.55 7.47 8.94
C SER A 18 11.62 6.62 9.82
N PHE A 19 10.75 5.81 9.21
CA PHE A 19 9.87 4.89 9.92
C PHE A 19 10.48 3.50 10.10
N ASP A 20 10.08 2.86 11.19
CA ASP A 20 10.37 1.47 11.54
C ASP A 20 9.07 0.67 11.72
N GLU A 21 9.18 -0.61 12.08
CA GLU A 21 8.05 -1.51 12.29
C GLU A 21 7.06 -1.06 13.37
N THR A 22 7.47 -0.15 14.26
CA THR A 22 6.64 0.38 15.35
C THR A 22 5.98 1.72 14.98
N THR A 23 6.57 2.46 14.05
CA THR A 23 6.16 3.83 13.71
C THR A 23 5.55 3.98 12.32
N ILE A 24 5.66 2.96 11.45
CA ILE A 24 5.13 2.98 10.08
C ILE A 24 3.64 3.31 9.99
N GLN A 25 2.86 2.96 11.01
CA GLN A 25 1.44 3.29 11.09
C GLN A 25 1.20 4.80 11.06
N HIS A 26 2.08 5.63 11.63
CA HIS A 26 1.95 7.09 11.56
C HIS A 26 2.05 7.59 10.11
N GLY A 27 3.00 7.06 9.33
CA GLY A 27 3.15 7.39 7.91
C GLY A 27 1.96 6.92 7.08
N LEU A 28 1.39 5.75 7.38
CA LEU A 28 0.18 5.26 6.72
C LEU A 28 -1.06 6.10 7.09
N CYS A 29 -1.25 6.46 8.37
CA CYS A 29 -2.30 7.37 8.81
C CYS A 29 -2.19 8.72 8.07
N GLU A 30 -0.99 9.27 7.99
CA GLU A 30 -0.73 10.50 7.23
C GLU A 30 -1.14 10.29 5.77
N PHE A 31 -0.74 9.19 5.13
CA PHE A 31 -1.08 8.88 3.74
C PHE A 31 -2.58 8.87 3.46
N PHE A 32 -3.38 8.24 4.34
CA PHE A 32 -4.83 8.11 4.16
C PHE A 32 -5.64 9.32 4.66
N SER A 33 -5.03 10.24 5.41
CA SER A 33 -5.69 11.40 6.04
C SER A 33 -6.53 12.30 5.11
N ALA A 34 -6.27 12.29 3.79
CA ALA A 34 -7.07 13.10 2.86
C ALA A 34 -8.57 12.73 2.85
N ARG A 35 -8.93 11.54 3.34
CA ARG A 35 -10.31 11.09 3.55
C ARG A 35 -10.55 10.61 4.98
N ASP A 36 -10.04 11.32 5.98
CA ASP A 36 -10.15 10.92 7.41
C ASP A 36 -11.59 10.56 7.85
N LYS A 37 -12.60 11.29 7.36
CA LYS A 37 -14.02 11.00 7.66
C LYS A 37 -14.56 9.70 7.04
N GLU A 38 -13.90 9.20 6.00
CA GLU A 38 -14.23 7.96 5.28
C GLU A 38 -13.06 6.96 5.36
N LEU A 39 -12.22 7.09 6.40
CA LEU A 39 -10.97 6.33 6.52
C LEU A 39 -11.25 4.83 6.51
N LYS A 40 -12.30 4.41 7.21
CA LYS A 40 -12.75 3.01 7.26
C LYS A 40 -13.03 2.47 5.86
N GLU A 41 -13.83 3.17 5.06
CA GLU A 41 -14.23 2.75 3.71
C GLU A 41 -13.04 2.73 2.74
N VAL A 42 -12.10 3.67 2.89
CA VAL A 42 -10.87 3.71 2.09
C VAL A 42 -9.95 2.55 2.45
N LEU A 43 -9.77 2.25 3.74
CA LEU A 43 -8.96 1.13 4.20
C LEU A 43 -9.56 -0.22 3.81
N GLU A 44 -10.88 -0.38 3.89
CA GLU A 44 -11.58 -1.59 3.42
C GLU A 44 -11.37 -1.82 1.91
N LYS A 45 -11.42 -0.75 1.10
CA LYS A 45 -11.08 -0.83 -0.34
C LYS A 45 -9.61 -1.17 -0.57
N ALA A 46 -8.69 -0.58 0.19
CA ALA A 46 -7.27 -0.86 0.09
C ALA A 46 -6.95 -2.33 0.40
N LEU A 47 -7.54 -2.87 1.48
CA LEU A 47 -7.40 -4.29 1.85
C LEU A 47 -7.94 -5.21 0.74
N LYS A 48 -9.07 -4.86 0.11
CA LYS A 48 -9.64 -5.64 -0.99
C LYS A 48 -8.74 -5.65 -2.25
N GLU A 49 -8.18 -4.52 -2.63
CA GLU A 49 -7.22 -4.43 -3.74
C GLU A 49 -5.93 -5.21 -3.43
N LEU A 50 -5.44 -5.11 -2.19
CA LEU A 50 -4.25 -5.81 -1.73
C LEU A 50 -4.43 -7.34 -1.71
N GLU A 51 -5.61 -7.82 -1.32
CA GLU A 51 -5.96 -9.26 -1.32
C GLU A 51 -5.86 -9.85 -2.74
N THR A 52 -6.22 -9.09 -3.77
CA THR A 52 -6.07 -9.54 -5.17
C THR A 52 -4.61 -9.77 -5.53
N ILE A 53 -3.73 -8.84 -5.13
CA ILE A 53 -2.29 -8.93 -5.37
C ILE A 53 -1.68 -10.07 -4.54
N LYS A 54 -2.09 -10.20 -3.27
CA LYS A 54 -1.69 -11.29 -2.39
C LYS A 54 -2.02 -12.66 -3.00
N HIS A 55 -3.25 -12.84 -3.47
CA HIS A 55 -3.67 -14.10 -4.08
C HIS A 55 -2.85 -14.47 -5.33
N PHE A 56 -2.46 -13.47 -6.14
CA PHE A 56 -1.52 -13.70 -7.23
C PHE A 56 -0.19 -14.24 -6.71
N PHE A 57 0.40 -13.61 -5.69
CA PHE A 57 1.66 -14.06 -5.10
C PHE A 57 1.58 -15.39 -4.35
N GLU A 58 0.42 -15.76 -3.82
CA GLU A 58 0.21 -17.05 -3.16
C GLU A 58 0.24 -18.24 -4.14
N THR A 59 -0.15 -18.00 -5.39
CA THR A 59 -0.41 -19.04 -6.39
C THR A 59 0.63 -19.07 -7.52
N GLN A 60 1.17 -17.92 -7.90
CA GLN A 60 2.14 -17.83 -9.00
C GLN A 60 3.52 -18.33 -8.56
N THR A 61 4.18 -19.04 -9.48
CA THR A 61 5.56 -19.53 -9.32
C THR A 61 6.38 -19.30 -10.59
N SER A 62 6.04 -18.25 -11.32
CA SER A 62 6.72 -17.87 -12.56
C SER A 62 7.80 -16.83 -12.31
N PHE A 63 7.57 -15.89 -11.39
CA PHE A 63 8.43 -14.74 -11.19
C PHE A 63 8.76 -14.48 -9.73
N GLN A 64 9.98 -14.00 -9.49
CA GLN A 64 10.41 -13.33 -8.28
C GLN A 64 10.69 -11.87 -8.64
N PHE A 65 10.20 -10.95 -7.80
CA PHE A 65 10.28 -9.51 -8.03
C PHE A 65 11.13 -8.86 -6.95
N PHE A 66 12.22 -8.22 -7.36
CA PHE A 66 13.10 -7.48 -6.44
C PHE A 66 12.99 -5.99 -6.73
N ALA A 67 13.08 -5.17 -5.68
CA ALA A 67 13.07 -3.70 -5.77
C ALA A 67 11.85 -3.08 -6.50
N SER A 68 10.80 -3.86 -6.77
CA SER A 68 9.51 -3.39 -7.26
C SER A 68 8.70 -2.72 -6.15
N SER A 69 7.70 -1.93 -6.52
CA SER A 69 6.86 -1.20 -5.57
C SER A 69 5.37 -1.48 -5.78
N LEU A 70 4.58 -1.27 -4.72
CA LEU A 70 3.14 -1.07 -4.82
C LEU A 70 2.85 0.42 -4.85
N LEU A 71 2.21 0.88 -5.91
CA LEU A 71 1.75 2.26 -6.05
C LEU A 71 0.30 2.36 -5.57
N PHE A 72 0.11 3.10 -4.49
CA PHE A 72 -1.20 3.46 -3.97
C PHE A 72 -1.64 4.80 -4.56
N VAL A 73 -2.82 4.83 -5.16
CA VAL A 73 -3.43 6.07 -5.65
C VAL A 73 -4.89 6.07 -5.22
N TYR A 74 -5.34 7.19 -4.65
CA TYR A 74 -6.76 7.36 -4.37
C TYR A 74 -7.22 8.81 -4.52
N GLU A 75 -8.50 8.99 -4.84
CA GLU A 75 -9.14 10.30 -4.94
C GLU A 75 -9.19 10.95 -3.55
N GLY A 76 -8.59 12.13 -3.38
CA GLY A 76 -8.56 12.84 -2.09
C GLY A 76 -9.76 13.78 -1.89
N ASP A 77 -10.53 14.06 -2.93
CA ASP A 77 -11.69 14.94 -2.84
C ASP A 77 -12.91 14.21 -2.27
N VAL A 78 -13.28 14.51 -1.02
CA VAL A 78 -14.43 13.90 -0.33
C VAL A 78 -15.78 14.14 -1.02
N THR A 79 -15.87 15.10 -1.95
CA THR A 79 -17.10 15.32 -2.74
C THR A 79 -17.25 14.32 -3.89
N LEU A 80 -16.18 13.62 -4.25
CA LEU A 80 -16.14 12.60 -5.29
C LEU A 80 -16.19 11.19 -4.67
N PRO A 81 -16.66 10.17 -5.41
CA PRO A 81 -16.66 8.80 -4.94
C PRO A 81 -15.26 8.30 -4.59
N ILE A 82 -15.17 7.43 -3.59
CA ILE A 82 -13.90 6.76 -3.26
C ILE A 82 -13.44 5.92 -4.45
N ASN A 83 -12.34 6.34 -5.06
CA ASN A 83 -11.63 5.65 -6.12
C ASN A 83 -10.21 5.40 -5.63
N LEU A 84 -9.89 4.14 -5.31
CA LEU A 84 -8.58 3.71 -4.84
C LEU A 84 -8.08 2.59 -5.75
N LYS A 85 -6.80 2.62 -6.09
CA LYS A 85 -6.10 1.56 -6.82
C LYS A 85 -4.77 1.27 -6.17
N ILE A 86 -4.42 -0.02 -6.14
CA ILE A 86 -3.09 -0.49 -5.79
C ILE A 86 -2.57 -1.25 -7.01
N ILE A 87 -1.45 -0.79 -7.56
CA ILE A 87 -0.84 -1.42 -8.74
C ILE A 87 0.63 -1.71 -8.48
N MET A 88 1.09 -2.84 -9.00
CA MET A 88 2.51 -3.18 -8.98
C MET A 88 3.25 -2.41 -10.08
N ILE A 89 4.41 -1.84 -9.74
CA ILE A 89 5.28 -1.09 -10.66
C ILE A 89 6.75 -1.52 -10.50
N ASP A 90 7.60 -1.01 -11.38
CA ASP A 90 9.06 -1.18 -11.35
C ASP A 90 9.53 -2.65 -11.46
N PHE A 91 9.24 -3.27 -12.60
CA PHE A 91 9.63 -4.66 -12.90
C PHE A 91 11.02 -4.82 -13.52
N SER A 92 11.92 -3.84 -13.35
CA SER A 92 13.28 -3.91 -13.92
C SER A 92 14.10 -5.07 -13.37
N HIS A 93 13.74 -5.60 -12.21
CA HIS A 93 14.38 -6.75 -11.55
C HIS A 93 13.38 -7.88 -11.26
N ALA A 94 12.54 -8.20 -12.25
CA ALA A 94 11.73 -9.42 -12.25
C ALA A 94 12.50 -10.57 -12.92
N PHE A 95 12.64 -11.70 -12.22
CA PHE A 95 13.37 -12.87 -12.70
C PHE A 95 12.48 -14.11 -12.66
N PHE A 96 12.78 -15.10 -13.50
CA PHE A 96 12.11 -16.40 -13.42
C PHE A 96 12.41 -17.06 -12.07
N SER A 97 11.36 -17.50 -11.37
CA SER A 97 11.50 -18.06 -10.03
C SER A 97 11.82 -19.56 -10.02
N ASN A 98 11.91 -20.19 -11.20
CA ASN A 98 12.16 -21.62 -11.36
C ASN A 98 11.18 -22.51 -10.56
N GLY A 99 9.90 -22.13 -10.55
CA GLY A 99 8.86 -22.88 -9.85
C GLY A 99 8.75 -22.58 -8.36
N ASN A 100 9.56 -21.65 -7.83
CA ASN A 100 9.44 -21.19 -6.46
C ASN A 100 8.44 -20.03 -6.36
N ARG A 101 7.76 -19.93 -5.22
CA ARG A 101 6.94 -18.79 -4.88
C ARG A 101 7.83 -17.64 -4.38
N ASP A 102 7.38 -16.41 -4.59
CA ASP A 102 8.05 -15.23 -4.06
C ASP A 102 7.64 -14.96 -2.60
N GLU A 103 8.27 -15.69 -1.68
CA GLU A 103 8.01 -15.55 -0.24
C GLU A 103 8.38 -14.16 0.30
N GLY A 104 9.36 -13.48 -0.31
CA GLY A 104 9.79 -12.15 0.12
C GLY A 104 8.74 -11.09 -0.17
N TYR A 105 8.18 -11.10 -1.38
CA TYR A 105 7.09 -10.20 -1.73
C TYR A 105 5.83 -10.52 -0.92
N LEU A 106 5.49 -11.80 -0.78
CA LEU A 106 4.33 -12.25 0.00
C LEU A 106 4.43 -11.80 1.46
N PHE A 107 5.60 -11.93 2.08
CA PHE A 107 5.87 -11.42 3.43
C PHE A 107 5.65 -9.90 3.52
N GLY A 108 6.12 -9.13 2.52
CA GLY A 108 5.89 -7.69 2.45
C GLY A 108 4.40 -7.33 2.41
N ILE A 109 3.63 -8.00 1.55
CA ILE A 109 2.17 -7.80 1.44
C ILE A 109 1.47 -8.13 2.76
N GLN A 110 1.80 -9.25 3.40
CA GLN A 110 1.18 -9.67 4.66
C GLN A 110 1.46 -8.69 5.80
N ASN A 111 2.66 -8.10 5.86
CA ASN A 111 2.95 -7.04 6.82
C ASN A 111 2.12 -5.78 6.56
N LEU A 112 2.02 -5.36 5.29
CA LEU A 112 1.21 -4.20 4.92
C LEU A 112 -0.28 -4.43 5.24
N GLU A 113 -0.81 -5.60 4.90
CA GLU A 113 -2.17 -6.02 5.26
C GLU A 113 -2.41 -5.92 6.76
N ARG A 114 -1.49 -6.45 7.58
CA ARG A 114 -1.57 -6.37 9.04
C ARG A 114 -1.63 -4.91 9.52
N PHE A 115 -0.75 -4.04 9.02
CA PHE A 115 -0.76 -2.63 9.41
C PHE A 115 -2.07 -1.92 9.05
N LEU A 116 -2.62 -2.17 7.86
CA LEU A 116 -3.90 -1.60 7.43
C LEU A 116 -5.08 -2.15 8.26
N GLN A 117 -5.07 -3.44 8.61
CA GLN A 117 -6.07 -4.04 9.50
C GLN A 117 -6.00 -3.46 10.91
N ASP A 118 -4.81 -3.21 11.43
CA ASP A 118 -4.65 -2.61 12.76
C ASP A 118 -5.09 -1.15 12.77
N MET A 119 -4.83 -0.39 11.70
CA MET A 119 -5.43 0.93 11.52
C MET A 119 -6.95 0.85 11.53
N LEU A 120 -7.55 -0.09 10.79
CA LEU A 120 -9.01 -0.25 10.71
C LEU A 120 -9.66 -0.56 12.07
N LYS A 121 -8.97 -1.30 12.95
CA LYS A 121 -9.45 -1.61 14.32
C LYS A 121 -9.38 -0.40 15.26
N ASN A 122 -8.49 0.54 14.97
CA ASN A 122 -8.24 1.73 15.77
C ASN A 122 -8.91 3.00 15.19
N CYS A 123 -9.63 2.86 14.08
CA CYS A 123 -10.51 3.90 13.51
C CYS A 123 -11.80 4.05 14.31
#